data_AF-A0A503WR06-F1
#
_entry.id   AF-A0A503WR06-F1
#
_cell.length_a   1.000
_cell.length_b   1.000
_cell.length_c   1.000
_cell.angle_alpha   90.00
_cell.angle_beta   90.00
_cell.angle_gamma   90.00
#
_symmetry.space_group_name_H-M   'P 1'
#
loop_
_entity.id
_entity.type
_entity.pdbx_description
1 polymer ?
#
loop_
_entity_poly.entity_id
_entity_poly.type
_entity_poly.pdbx_seq_one_letter_code
_entity_poly.pdbx_strand_id
1 'polypeptide(L)'
;MYGPRSSMILVLAVLAGAASVDLASPVAAQVLIPTTRNNAFVQQNDLQALQNRVQRQQFQQQQQQYRAQDRVIVQQPPPVVPQVRPSCQTQIIGSTAVSTCR
;
A
#
# COMPACT_ATOMS: atom_id res chain seq x y z
N MET A 1 -32.66 68.25 -7.37
CA MET A 1 -32.30 67.62 -6.08
C MET A 1 -32.36 66.11 -6.27
N TYR A 2 -31.19 65.49 -6.43
CA TYR A 2 -31.04 64.03 -6.56
C TYR A 2 -31.09 63.40 -5.17
N GLY A 3 -32.05 62.51 -4.93
CA GLY A 3 -32.13 61.69 -3.72
C GLY A 3 -31.60 60.29 -3.99
N PRO A 4 -30.50 59.84 -3.37
CA PRO A 4 -29.91 58.53 -3.60
C PRO A 4 -30.51 57.54 -2.59
N ARG A 5 -31.57 56.83 -2.97
CA ARG A 5 -32.16 55.80 -2.09
C ARG A 5 -32.49 54.48 -2.78
N SER A 6 -32.00 54.26 -3.99
CA SER A 6 -32.21 52.99 -4.71
C SER A 6 -30.93 52.17 -4.95
N SER A 7 -29.77 52.62 -4.46
CA SER A 7 -28.48 51.97 -4.76
C SER A 7 -27.92 51.08 -3.64
N MET A 8 -28.64 50.90 -2.53
CA MET A 8 -28.14 50.14 -1.37
C MET A 8 -28.89 48.83 -1.09
N ILE A 9 -29.70 48.34 -2.03
CA ILE A 9 -30.40 47.05 -1.88
C ILE A 9 -29.85 45.98 -2.84
N LEU A 10 -29.11 46.37 -3.89
CA LEU A 10 -28.62 45.46 -4.92
C LEU A 10 -27.21 44.88 -4.67
N VAL A 11 -26.64 45.07 -3.48
CA VAL A 11 -25.30 44.51 -3.14
C VAL A 11 -25.38 43.33 -2.14
N LEU A 12 -26.54 43.03 -1.57
CA LEU A 12 -26.69 41.91 -0.61
C LEU A 12 -27.21 40.58 -1.20
N ALA A 13 -27.51 40.50 -2.50
CA ALA A 13 -28.12 39.31 -3.10
C ALA A 13 -27.14 38.36 -3.80
N VAL A 14 -25.82 38.58 -3.73
CA VAL A 14 -24.81 37.71 -4.39
C VAL A 14 -24.15 36.71 -3.42
N LEU A 15 -24.48 36.75 -2.12
CA LEU A 15 -23.92 35.83 -1.11
C LEU A 15 -24.84 34.66 -0.72
N ALA A 16 -25.84 34.31 -1.54
CA ALA A 16 -26.83 33.27 -1.23
C ALA A 16 -26.82 32.09 -2.23
N GLY A 17 -25.69 31.83 -2.90
CA GLY A 17 -25.63 30.92 -4.05
C GLY A 17 -24.65 29.76 -3.99
N ALA A 18 -24.00 29.46 -2.85
CA ALA A 18 -23.01 28.38 -2.82
C ALA A 18 -22.90 27.72 -1.45
N ALA A 19 -23.80 26.78 -1.14
CA ALA A 19 -23.54 25.68 -0.20
C ALA A 19 -24.70 24.68 -0.19
N SER A 20 -24.85 23.89 -1.23
CA SER A 20 -25.52 22.58 -1.12
C SER A 20 -24.65 21.54 -1.81
N VAL A 21 -23.49 21.28 -1.19
CA VAL A 21 -22.79 20.01 -1.40
C VAL A 21 -23.53 19.02 -0.53
N ASP A 22 -24.35 18.18 -1.17
CA ASP A 22 -24.92 16.98 -0.57
C ASP A 22 -23.77 16.12 -0.04
N LEU A 23 -23.50 16.25 1.26
CA LEU A 23 -22.72 15.27 1.99
C LEU A 23 -23.62 14.06 2.15
N ALA A 24 -23.57 13.15 1.18
CA ALA A 24 -24.03 11.79 1.33
C ALA A 24 -23.19 11.14 2.44
N SER A 25 -23.64 11.33 3.69
CA SER A 25 -23.07 10.66 4.85
C SER A 25 -23.42 9.18 4.72
N PRO A 26 -22.45 8.25 4.74
CA PRO A 26 -22.79 6.84 4.80
C PRO A 26 -23.52 6.60 6.13
N VAL A 27 -24.82 6.33 6.06
CA VAL A 27 -25.59 5.88 7.21
C VAL A 27 -25.08 4.48 7.55
N ALA A 28 -24.17 4.40 8.53
CA ALA A 28 -23.85 3.15 9.17
C ALA A 28 -25.12 2.70 9.94
N ALA A 29 -25.75 1.62 9.48
CA ALA A 29 -26.87 0.99 10.15
C ALA A 29 -26.42 0.51 11.53
N GLN A 30 -26.66 1.34 12.55
CA GLN A 30 -26.32 1.04 13.93
C GLN A 30 -27.45 0.24 14.57
N VAL A 31 -27.25 -1.08 14.59
CA VAL A 31 -28.06 -2.04 15.36
C VAL A 31 -27.86 -1.72 16.83
N LEU A 32 -28.87 -1.10 17.45
CA LEU A 32 -28.86 -0.78 18.87
C LEU A 32 -29.20 -2.04 19.67
N ILE A 33 -28.18 -2.82 20.04
CA ILE A 33 -28.29 -3.92 21.00
C ILE A 33 -28.09 -3.32 22.41
N PRO A 34 -28.92 -3.65 23.41
CA PRO A 34 -28.74 -3.12 24.76
C PRO A 34 -27.49 -3.74 25.38
N THR A 35 -26.35 -3.06 25.28
CA THR A 35 -25.03 -3.60 25.64
C THR A 35 -24.12 -2.54 26.27
N THR A 36 -24.69 -1.53 26.94
CA THR A 36 -24.03 -0.28 27.38
C THR A 36 -22.80 -0.43 28.30
N ARG A 37 -22.58 -1.61 28.91
CA ARG A 37 -21.37 -1.88 29.70
C ARG A 37 -20.31 -2.68 28.93
N ASN A 38 -20.73 -3.65 28.11
CA ASN A 38 -19.79 -4.48 27.35
C ASN A 38 -19.32 -3.77 26.06
N ASN A 39 -20.15 -2.91 25.48
CA ASN A 39 -19.79 -2.14 24.29
C ASN A 39 -18.67 -1.12 24.55
N ALA A 40 -18.59 -0.53 25.75
CA ALA A 40 -17.52 0.40 26.12
C ALA A 40 -16.15 -0.31 26.17
N PHE A 41 -16.11 -1.53 26.74
CA PHE A 41 -14.89 -2.35 26.76
C PHE A 41 -14.50 -2.85 25.36
N VAL A 42 -15.47 -3.28 24.54
CA VAL A 42 -15.22 -3.70 23.15
C VAL A 42 -14.72 -2.52 22.32
N GLN A 43 -15.35 -1.34 22.43
CA GLN A 43 -14.94 -0.14 21.71
C GLN A 43 -13.54 0.33 22.11
N GLN A 44 -13.17 0.18 23.39
CA GLN A 44 -11.81 0.48 23.86
C GLN A 44 -10.78 -0.52 23.32
N ASN A 45 -11.11 -1.81 23.24
CA ASN A 45 -10.25 -2.83 22.65
C ASN A 45 -10.07 -2.60 21.15
N ASP A 46 -11.14 -2.23 20.43
CA ASP A 46 -11.11 -1.91 19.01
C ASP A 46 -10.26 -0.69 18.71
N LEU A 47 -10.34 0.37 19.53
CA LEU A 47 -9.47 1.54 19.40
C LEU A 47 -8.00 1.19 19.61
N GLN A 48 -7.68 0.36 20.61
CA GLN A 48 -6.33 -0.13 20.83
C GLN A 48 -5.86 -1.03 19.67
N ALA A 49 -6.72 -1.88 19.12
CA ALA A 49 -6.41 -2.73 17.98
C ALA A 49 -6.14 -1.91 16.71
N LEU A 50 -6.91 -0.85 16.48
CA LEU A 50 -6.70 0.08 15.37
C LEU A 50 -5.36 0.80 15.49
N GLN A 51 -5.02 1.31 16.67
CA GLN A 51 -3.72 1.95 16.91
C GLN A 51 -2.57 0.98 16.65
N ASN A 52 -2.66 -0.25 17.14
CA ASN A 52 -1.66 -1.29 16.89
C ASN A 52 -1.53 -1.65 15.40
N ARG A 53 -2.64 -1.69 14.65
CA ARG A 53 -2.62 -1.95 13.20
C ARG A 53 -1.92 -0.82 12.46
N VAL A 54 -2.27 0.44 12.75
CA VAL A 54 -1.65 1.61 12.11
C VAL A 54 -0.15 1.64 12.41
N GLN A 55 0.24 1.42 13.66
CA GLN A 55 1.65 1.38 14.05
C GLN A 55 2.41 0.29 13.30
N ARG A 56 1.87 -0.93 13.24
CA ARG A 56 2.48 -2.04 12.47
C ARG A 56 2.60 -1.73 10.99
N GLN A 57 1.58 -1.11 10.38
CA GLN A 57 1.62 -0.72 8.97
C GLN A 57 2.72 0.30 8.70
N GLN A 58 2.88 1.31 9.58
CA GLN A 58 3.95 2.30 9.46
C GLN A 58 5.34 1.65 9.55
N PHE A 59 5.56 0.77 10.52
CA PHE A 59 6.83 0.05 10.65
C PHE A 59 7.14 -0.83 9.43
N GLN A 60 6.12 -1.52 8.90
CA GLN A 60 6.28 -2.34 7.71
C GLN A 60 6.71 -1.53 6.49
N GLN A 61 6.05 -0.38 6.25
CA GLN A 61 6.41 0.50 5.14
C GLN A 61 7.83 1.05 5.28
N GLN A 62 8.18 1.51 6.48
CA GLN A 62 9.50 2.07 6.74
C GLN A 62 10.60 1.01 6.54
N GLN A 63 10.38 -0.23 6.98
CA GLN A 63 11.32 -1.32 6.75
C GLN A 63 11.47 -1.66 5.27
N GLN A 64 10.39 -1.61 4.48
CA GLN A 64 10.48 -1.79 3.02
C GLN A 64 11.32 -0.69 2.36
N GLN A 65 11.15 0.57 2.79
CA GLN A 65 11.97 1.68 2.28
C GLN A 65 13.45 1.50 2.61
N TYR A 66 13.78 1.09 3.84
CA TYR A 66 15.17 0.79 4.21
C TYR A 66 15.74 -0.38 3.41
N ARG A 67 14.98 -1.47 3.22
CA ARG A 67 15.39 -2.60 2.37
C ARG A 67 15.61 -2.17 0.93
N ALA A 68 14.80 -1.27 0.39
CA ALA A 68 14.95 -0.76 -0.97
C ALA A 68 16.18 0.14 -1.12
N GLN A 69 16.49 0.96 -0.11
CA GLN A 69 17.71 1.78 -0.09
C GLN A 69 18.98 0.95 0.11
N ASP A 70 18.94 -0.03 1.01
CA ASP A 70 20.09 -0.88 1.33
C ASP A 70 20.36 -1.96 0.27
N ARG A 71 19.40 -2.21 -0.64
CA ARG A 71 19.69 -2.93 -1.89
C ARG A 71 20.56 -2.05 -2.79
N VAL A 72 21.82 -1.91 -2.41
CA VAL A 72 22.88 -1.67 -3.39
C VAL A 72 22.85 -2.87 -4.32
N ILE A 73 22.43 -2.68 -5.57
CA ILE A 73 22.55 -3.69 -6.63
C ILE A 73 24.05 -3.79 -6.96
N VAL A 74 24.85 -4.27 -6.00
CA VAL A 74 26.16 -4.79 -6.30
C VAL A 74 25.87 -6.14 -6.93
N GLN A 75 25.86 -6.16 -8.25
CA GLN A 75 25.92 -7.43 -8.98
C GLN A 75 27.24 -8.08 -8.57
N GLN A 76 27.19 -8.94 -7.55
CA GLN A 76 28.35 -9.71 -7.15
C GLN A 76 28.75 -10.54 -8.37
N PRO A 77 30.03 -10.47 -8.80
CA PRO A 77 30.51 -11.31 -9.86
C PRO A 77 30.16 -12.76 -9.53
N PRO A 78 29.67 -13.55 -10.49
CA PRO A 78 29.39 -14.94 -10.23
C PRO A 78 30.65 -15.60 -9.65
N PRO A 79 30.54 -16.35 -8.55
CA PRO A 79 31.70 -16.99 -7.94
C PRO A 79 32.36 -17.90 -8.98
N VAL A 80 33.68 -17.80 -9.11
CA VAL A 80 34.48 -18.68 -9.98
C VAL A 80 34.53 -20.06 -9.31
N VAL A 81 33.47 -20.84 -9.53
CA VAL A 81 33.40 -22.22 -9.08
C VAL A 81 34.04 -23.13 -10.13
N PRO A 82 34.81 -24.15 -9.71
CA PRO A 82 35.26 -25.20 -10.63
C PRO A 82 34.05 -25.88 -11.26
N GLN A 83 33.81 -25.61 -12.53
CA GLN A 83 32.83 -26.33 -13.32
C GLN A 83 33.40 -27.71 -13.62
N VAL A 84 32.83 -28.75 -13.01
CA VAL A 84 33.18 -30.14 -13.35
C VAL A 84 32.73 -30.37 -14.78
N ARG A 85 33.68 -30.45 -15.71
CA ARG A 85 33.35 -30.80 -17.10
C ARG A 85 32.79 -32.23 -17.11
N PRO A 86 31.71 -32.47 -17.86
CA PRO A 86 31.19 -33.83 -18.01
C PRO A 86 32.29 -34.73 -18.56
N SER A 87 32.52 -35.86 -17.90
CA SER A 87 33.51 -36.84 -18.35
C SER A 87 33.09 -37.38 -19.71
N CYS A 88 33.91 -37.17 -20.73
CA CYS A 88 33.69 -37.80 -22.03
C CYS A 88 33.85 -39.31 -21.87
N GLN A 89 32.83 -40.07 -22.27
CA GLN A 89 32.91 -41.52 -22.32
C GLN A 89 33.30 -41.94 -23.73
N THR A 90 34.40 -42.67 -23.84
CA THR A 90 34.80 -43.30 -25.10
C THR A 90 34.13 -44.66 -25.20
N GLN A 91 33.23 -44.82 -26.17
CA GLN A 91 32.65 -46.11 -26.51
C GLN A 91 33.35 -46.68 -27.73
N ILE A 92 33.71 -47.96 -27.66
CA ILE A 92 34.23 -48.69 -28.82
C ILE A 92 33.06 -49.37 -29.51
N ILE A 93 32.79 -48.96 -30.75
CA ILE A 93 31.76 -49.54 -31.61
C ILE A 93 32.50 -50.20 -32.78
N GLY A 94 32.58 -51.54 -32.76
CA GLY A 94 33.38 -52.30 -33.74
C GLY A 94 34.87 -52.00 -33.61
N SER A 95 35.52 -51.59 -34.70
CA SER A 95 36.93 -51.18 -34.74
C SER A 95 37.17 -49.68 -34.52
N THR A 96 36.10 -48.91 -34.29
CA THR A 96 36.17 -47.44 -34.15
C THR A 96 35.92 -47.01 -32.72
N ALA A 97 36.72 -46.06 -32.22
CA ALA A 97 36.52 -45.42 -30.92
C ALA A 97 35.77 -44.11 -31.10
N VAL A 98 34.59 -43.98 -30.48
CA VAL A 98 33.76 -42.77 -30.52
C VAL A 98 33.73 -42.16 -29.13
N SER A 99 34.21 -40.93 -29.01
CA SER A 99 34.09 -40.13 -27.78
C SER A 99 32.76 -39.39 -27.76
N THR A 100 31.96 -39.65 -26.74
CA THR A 100 30.71 -38.91 -26.50
C THR A 100 30.89 -38.04 -25.26
N CYS A 101 30.87 -36.72 -25.47
CA CYS A 101 30.84 -35.72 -24.40
C CYS A 101 29.43 -35.14 -24.40
N ARG A 102 28.73 -35.18 -23.26
CA ARG A 102 27.39 -34.58 -23.10
C ARG A 102 27.45 -33.42 -22.13
#